data_AF-A0A8T4YZE9-F1
#
_entry.id   AF-A0A8T4YZE9-F1
#
_cell.length_a   1.000
_cell.length_b   1.000
_cell.length_c   1.000
_cell.angle_alpha   90.00
_cell.angle_beta   90.00
_cell.angle_gamma   90.00
#
_symmetry.space_group_name_H-M   'P 1'
#
loop_
_entity.id
_entity.type
_entity.pdbx_description
1 polymer ?
#
loop_
_entity_poly.entity_id
_entity_poly.type
_entity_poly.pdbx_seq_one_letter_code
_entity_poly.pdbx_strand_id
1 'polypeptide(L)'
;MKNRLRMHARVVLGFSDDLEKARGSLKEAIEEANKTILLKGAPRGHEDEGAKITSWEVKGRFMDLEIDSGTLVRATSAALRIKRHLGNMLGREHRIGVRELRAETIELTIPVEDQIGREATSRIKAIPSVSEVEYHAGEIKVKISQMGEHDLKNNVPDRILNRVRSVQVGSSHVV
;
A
#
# COMPACT_ATOMS: atom_id res chain seq x y z
N MET A 1 3.53 -22.36 -0.08
CA MET A 1 3.15 -20.94 -0.16
C MET A 1 4.15 -20.23 -1.06
N LYS A 2 3.71 -19.46 -2.07
CA LYS A 2 4.64 -18.70 -2.92
C LYS A 2 5.28 -17.60 -2.06
N ASN A 3 6.54 -17.79 -1.69
CA ASN A 3 7.32 -16.84 -0.89
C ASN A 3 7.58 -15.58 -1.74
N ARG A 4 6.71 -14.58 -1.65
CA ARG A 4 6.70 -13.42 -2.55
C ARG A 4 6.49 -12.15 -1.74
N LEU A 5 7.08 -11.06 -2.23
CA LEU A 5 6.90 -9.73 -1.63
C LEU A 5 5.41 -9.38 -1.55
N ARG A 6 4.95 -9.04 -0.35
CA ARG A 6 3.61 -8.50 -0.09
C ARG A 6 3.72 -7.09 0.45
N MET A 7 2.75 -6.27 0.11
CA MET A 7 2.59 -4.94 0.67
C MET A 7 1.16 -4.79 1.18
N HIS A 8 1.05 -4.28 2.40
CA HIS A 8 -0.20 -3.88 3.02
C HIS A 8 -0.14 -2.38 3.30
N ALA A 9 -1.21 -1.65 3.03
CA ALA A 9 -1.29 -0.23 3.33
C ALA A 9 -2.63 0.12 3.98
N ARG A 10 -2.56 0.87 5.09
CA ARG A 10 -3.72 1.55 5.67
C ARG A 10 -3.73 2.98 5.17
N VAL A 11 -4.81 3.35 4.51
CA VAL A 11 -4.93 4.60 3.76
C VAL A 11 -6.16 5.35 4.23
N VAL A 12 -6.03 6.67 4.38
CA VAL A 12 -7.14 7.56 4.69
C VAL A 12 -7.33 8.52 3.52
N LEU A 13 -8.56 8.60 3.04
CA LEU A 13 -9.01 9.59 2.07
C LEU A 13 -9.87 10.63 2.79
N GLY A 14 -9.60 11.91 2.54
CA GLY A 14 -10.41 13.02 3.05
C GLY A 14 -11.21 13.67 1.92
N PHE A 15 -12.47 14.02 2.21
CA PHE A 15 -13.42 14.54 1.23
C PHE A 15 -14.00 15.90 1.65
N SER A 16 -14.64 16.58 0.70
CA SER A 16 -15.21 17.91 0.94
C SER A 16 -16.51 17.91 1.73
N ASP A 17 -17.16 16.76 1.89
CA ASP A 17 -18.49 16.63 2.49
C ASP A 17 -18.63 15.22 3.11
N ASP A 18 -19.71 15.01 3.86
CA ASP A 18 -20.06 13.73 4.47
C ASP A 18 -20.34 12.65 3.40
N LEU A 19 -19.75 11.47 3.60
CA LEU A 19 -19.83 10.34 2.69
C LEU A 19 -20.99 9.38 2.99
N GLU A 20 -21.67 9.49 4.13
CA GLU A 20 -22.76 8.58 4.50
C GLU A 20 -23.87 8.56 3.44
N LYS A 21 -24.16 9.73 2.83
CA LYS A 21 -25.12 9.85 1.72
C LYS A 21 -24.72 9.11 0.44
N ALA A 22 -23.44 8.79 0.28
CA ALA A 22 -22.88 8.14 -0.89
C ALA A 22 -22.41 6.69 -0.62
N ARG A 23 -22.75 6.12 0.54
CA ARG A 23 -22.25 4.80 0.98
C ARG A 23 -22.60 3.66 0.01
N GLY A 24 -23.77 3.71 -0.63
CA GLY A 24 -24.17 2.77 -1.68
C GLY A 24 -23.23 2.83 -2.90
N SER A 25 -23.09 4.02 -3.50
CA SER A 25 -22.19 4.24 -4.64
C SER A 25 -20.73 3.88 -4.30
N LEU A 26 -20.28 4.18 -3.07
CA LEU A 26 -18.93 3.82 -2.60
C LEU A 26 -18.72 2.30 -2.61
N LYS A 27 -19.69 1.53 -2.09
CA LYS A 27 -19.61 0.07 -2.06
C LYS A 27 -19.46 -0.49 -3.48
N GLU A 28 -20.33 -0.07 -4.39
CA GLU A 28 -20.31 -0.52 -5.78
C GLU A 28 -19.00 -0.15 -6.48
N ALA A 29 -18.52 1.08 -6.30
CA ALA A 29 -17.28 1.56 -6.89
C ALA A 29 -16.04 0.79 -6.37
N ILE A 30 -16.00 0.42 -5.08
CA ILE A 30 -14.91 -0.39 -4.52
C ILE A 30 -14.94 -1.81 -5.08
N GLU A 31 -16.13 -2.42 -5.14
CA GLU A 31 -16.30 -3.76 -5.72
C GLU A 31 -15.90 -3.80 -7.20
N GLU A 32 -16.28 -2.78 -7.97
CA GLU A 32 -15.85 -2.60 -9.35
C GLU A 32 -14.34 -2.40 -9.44
N ALA A 33 -13.77 -1.52 -8.61
CA ALA A 33 -12.35 -1.20 -8.63
C ALA A 33 -11.46 -2.42 -8.36
N ASN A 34 -11.85 -3.25 -7.39
CA ASN A 34 -11.21 -4.52 -7.07
C ASN A 34 -11.22 -5.53 -8.24
N LYS A 35 -12.19 -5.43 -9.16
CA LYS A 35 -12.31 -6.30 -10.35
C LYS A 35 -11.67 -5.69 -11.60
N THR A 36 -11.31 -4.40 -11.56
CA THR A 36 -10.92 -3.63 -12.75
C THR A 36 -9.62 -2.85 -12.54
N ILE A 37 -9.70 -1.59 -12.09
CA ILE A 37 -8.59 -0.64 -12.06
C ILE A 37 -7.45 -1.05 -11.13
N LEU A 38 -7.72 -1.83 -10.08
CA LEU A 38 -6.72 -2.31 -9.12
C LEU A 38 -6.00 -3.57 -9.62
N LEU A 39 -6.56 -4.27 -10.60
CA LEU A 39 -5.91 -5.38 -11.30
C LEU A 39 -5.19 -4.92 -12.57
N LYS A 40 -5.44 -3.69 -13.05
CA LYS A 40 -4.81 -3.17 -14.27
C LYS A 40 -3.27 -3.14 -14.12
N GLY A 41 -2.59 -4.00 -14.88
CA GLY A 41 -1.14 -4.19 -14.81
C GLY A 41 -0.74 -5.58 -14.29
N ALA A 42 -1.66 -6.33 -13.70
CA ALA A 42 -1.52 -7.77 -13.45
C ALA A 42 -2.06 -8.54 -14.68
N PRO A 43 -1.28 -9.43 -15.31
CA PRO A 43 -1.78 -10.30 -16.36
C PRO A 43 -2.78 -11.32 -15.81
N ARG A 44 -3.60 -11.90 -16.71
CA ARG A 44 -4.56 -12.96 -16.33
C ARG A 44 -3.82 -14.12 -15.65
N GLY A 45 -4.38 -14.63 -14.56
CA GLY A 45 -3.77 -15.68 -13.73
C GLY A 45 -2.73 -15.18 -12.73
N HIS A 46 -2.52 -13.87 -12.63
CA HIS A 46 -1.63 -13.20 -11.66
C HIS A 46 -2.39 -12.12 -10.87
N GLU A 47 -3.70 -12.28 -10.69
CA GLU A 47 -4.54 -11.33 -9.96
C GLU A 47 -4.09 -11.19 -8.50
N ASP A 48 -3.43 -12.21 -7.94
CA ASP A 48 -2.80 -12.22 -6.61
C ASP A 48 -1.62 -11.25 -6.47
N GLU A 49 -1.04 -10.82 -7.59
CA GLU A 49 -0.01 -9.78 -7.68
C GLU A 49 -0.60 -8.38 -7.90
N GLY A 50 -1.90 -8.30 -8.17
CA GLY A 50 -2.68 -7.07 -8.23
C GLY A 50 -2.91 -6.48 -6.84
N ALA A 51 -3.55 -5.31 -6.79
CA ALA A 51 -4.01 -4.72 -5.55
C ALA A 51 -5.46 -5.07 -5.27
N LYS A 52 -5.81 -5.14 -3.99
CA LYS A 52 -7.17 -5.37 -3.53
C LYS A 52 -7.43 -4.55 -2.27
N ILE A 53 -8.53 -3.81 -2.26
CA ILE A 53 -9.10 -3.23 -1.04
C ILE A 53 -9.76 -4.38 -0.27
N THR A 54 -9.21 -4.71 0.88
CA THR A 54 -9.68 -5.81 1.76
C THR A 54 -10.70 -5.34 2.77
N SER A 55 -10.61 -4.08 3.21
CA SER A 55 -11.52 -3.45 4.14
C SER A 55 -11.68 -1.97 3.83
N TRP A 56 -12.83 -1.41 4.18
CA TRP A 56 -13.07 0.02 4.14
C TRP A 56 -14.14 0.44 5.15
N GLU A 57 -14.01 1.68 5.64
CA GLU A 57 -14.95 2.27 6.59
C GLU A 57 -15.12 3.77 6.28
N VAL A 58 -16.34 4.29 6.48
CA VAL A 58 -16.64 5.72 6.37
C VAL A 58 -16.79 6.30 7.76
N LYS A 59 -16.17 7.45 7.99
CA LYS A 59 -16.24 8.24 9.23
C LYS A 59 -16.48 9.70 8.86
N GLY A 60 -17.75 10.05 8.66
CA GLY A 60 -18.17 11.37 8.18
C GLY A 60 -17.55 11.71 6.83
N ARG A 61 -16.64 12.69 6.81
CA ARG A 61 -15.92 13.12 5.59
C ARG A 61 -14.64 12.34 5.28
N PHE A 62 -14.33 11.33 6.07
CA PHE A 62 -13.13 10.51 5.89
C PHE A 62 -13.51 9.08 5.54
N MET A 63 -12.62 8.42 4.80
CA MET A 63 -12.74 7.02 4.45
C MET A 63 -11.42 6.32 4.73
N ASP A 64 -11.48 5.32 5.59
CA ASP A 64 -10.35 4.45 5.90
C ASP A 64 -10.39 3.25 4.94
N LEU A 65 -9.23 2.86 4.42
CA LEU A 65 -9.06 1.78 3.46
C LEU A 65 -7.90 0.89 3.91
N GLU A 66 -8.08 -0.42 3.79
CA GLU A 66 -7.01 -1.41 3.85
C GLU A 66 -6.77 -1.99 2.46
N ILE A 67 -5.53 -1.94 2.01
CA ILE A 67 -5.15 -2.35 0.65
C ILE A 67 -4.00 -3.35 0.73
N ASP A 68 -4.23 -4.55 0.21
CA ASP A 68 -3.22 -5.58 0.03
C ASP A 68 -2.76 -5.63 -1.42
N SER A 69 -1.50 -5.96 -1.63
CA SER A 69 -0.97 -6.21 -2.97
C SER A 69 0.25 -7.11 -2.98
N GLY A 70 0.50 -7.72 -4.14
CA GLY A 70 1.81 -8.28 -4.50
C GLY A 70 2.71 -7.23 -5.17
N THR A 71 3.48 -7.69 -6.16
CA THR A 71 4.57 -6.91 -6.76
C THR A 71 4.19 -6.10 -7.99
N LEU A 72 3.13 -6.49 -8.70
CA LEU A 72 2.79 -5.90 -10.00
C LEU A 72 1.93 -4.64 -9.87
N VAL A 73 0.96 -4.63 -8.95
CA VAL A 73 0.18 -3.42 -8.64
C VAL A 73 0.26 -3.16 -7.14
N ARG A 74 1.22 -2.32 -6.73
CA ARG A 74 1.49 -2.03 -5.32
C ARG A 74 0.35 -1.25 -4.66
N ALA A 75 0.08 -1.53 -3.39
CA ALA A 75 -0.98 -0.91 -2.58
C ALA A 75 -0.90 0.63 -2.59
N THR A 76 0.31 1.18 -2.58
CA THR A 76 0.58 2.63 -2.67
C THR A 76 0.13 3.23 -4.01
N SER A 77 0.39 2.53 -5.12
CA SER A 77 -0.07 2.92 -6.46
C SER A 77 -1.59 2.76 -6.58
N ALA A 78 -2.15 1.72 -5.97
CA ALA A 78 -3.59 1.47 -5.90
C ALA A 78 -4.32 2.57 -5.13
N ALA A 79 -3.74 3.08 -4.04
CA ALA A 79 -4.27 4.20 -3.27
C ALA A 79 -4.46 5.47 -4.14
N LEU A 80 -3.50 5.77 -5.02
CA LEU A 80 -3.62 6.89 -5.98
C LEU A 80 -4.71 6.65 -7.03
N ARG A 81 -4.86 5.41 -7.49
CA ARG A 81 -5.88 5.04 -8.48
C ARG A 81 -7.29 5.11 -7.89
N ILE A 82 -7.48 4.56 -6.69
CA ILE A 82 -8.78 4.58 -6.02
C ILE A 82 -9.17 6.02 -5.67
N LYS A 83 -8.22 6.86 -5.23
CA LYS A 83 -8.44 8.30 -5.03
C LYS A 83 -9.05 8.95 -6.29
N ARG A 84 -8.45 8.72 -7.46
CA ARG A 84 -8.92 9.30 -8.73
C ARG A 84 -10.28 8.73 -9.13
N HIS A 85 -10.48 7.43 -8.98
CA HIS A 85 -11.72 6.77 -9.35
C HIS A 85 -12.90 7.25 -8.51
N LEU A 86 -12.77 7.21 -7.17
CA LEU A 86 -13.80 7.70 -6.25
C LEU A 86 -14.04 9.20 -6.43
N GLY A 87 -13.00 10.01 -6.61
CA GLY A 87 -13.16 11.45 -6.85
C GLY A 87 -13.96 11.77 -8.12
N ASN A 88 -13.75 11.01 -9.20
CA ASN A 88 -14.52 11.18 -10.44
C ASN A 88 -15.97 10.72 -10.30
N MET A 89 -16.22 9.62 -9.61
CA MET A 89 -17.57 9.11 -9.37
C MET A 89 -18.34 10.08 -8.45
N LEU A 90 -17.80 10.35 -7.26
CA LEU A 90 -18.44 11.19 -6.24
C LEU A 90 -18.61 12.64 -6.69
N GLY A 91 -17.67 13.17 -7.47
CA GLY A 91 -17.77 14.52 -8.01
C GLY A 91 -18.94 14.67 -8.99
N ARG A 92 -19.20 13.64 -9.79
CA ARG A 92 -20.29 13.63 -10.79
C ARG A 92 -21.65 13.36 -10.15
N GLU A 93 -21.73 12.35 -9.28
CA GLU A 93 -23.00 11.88 -8.73
C GLU A 93 -23.44 12.64 -7.48
N HIS A 94 -22.48 13.02 -6.62
CA HIS A 94 -22.76 13.55 -5.28
C HIS A 94 -22.21 14.95 -5.04
N ARG A 95 -21.49 15.53 -6.02
CA ARG A 95 -20.76 16.80 -5.92
C ARG A 95 -19.73 16.83 -4.78
N ILE A 96 -19.18 15.66 -4.41
CA ILE A 96 -18.17 15.53 -3.37
C ILE A 96 -16.79 15.38 -4.03
N GLY A 97 -15.84 16.23 -3.65
CA GLY A 97 -14.46 16.15 -4.13
C GLY A 97 -13.53 15.50 -3.11
N VAL A 98 -12.55 14.73 -3.59
CA VAL A 98 -11.46 14.20 -2.74
C VAL A 98 -10.43 15.30 -2.52
N ARG A 99 -10.08 15.56 -1.26
CA ARG A 99 -9.18 16.65 -0.83
C ARG A 99 -7.83 16.14 -0.33
N GLU A 100 -7.82 14.95 0.26
CA GLU A 100 -6.66 14.42 0.94
C GLU A 100 -6.47 12.94 0.64
N LEU A 101 -5.20 12.52 0.62
CA LEU A 101 -4.79 11.13 0.63
C LEU A 101 -3.54 11.03 1.50
N ARG A 102 -3.59 10.13 2.49
CA ARG A 102 -2.45 9.75 3.32
C ARG A 102 -2.44 8.24 3.52
N ALA A 103 -1.26 7.64 3.46
CA ALA A 103 -1.05 6.28 3.93
C ALA A 103 -0.55 6.37 5.37
N GLU A 104 -1.37 5.95 6.34
CA GLU A 104 -1.03 5.98 7.76
C GLU A 104 0.11 5.01 8.07
N THR A 105 0.05 3.82 7.49
CA THR A 105 1.08 2.79 7.62
C THR A 105 1.22 2.04 6.32
N ILE A 106 2.46 1.75 5.95
CA ILE A 106 2.79 0.85 4.83
C ILE A 106 3.66 -0.26 5.39
N GLU A 107 3.23 -1.50 5.22
CA GLU A 107 3.92 -2.69 5.69
C GLU A 107 4.39 -3.50 4.49
N LEU A 108 5.66 -3.89 4.52
CA LEU A 108 6.32 -4.70 3.51
C LEU A 108 6.67 -6.05 4.13
N THR A 109 6.20 -7.13 3.55
CA THR A 109 6.63 -8.50 3.89
C THR A 109 7.54 -8.99 2.79
N ILE A 110 8.83 -9.12 3.08
CA ILE A 110 9.87 -9.47 2.12
C ILE A 110 10.39 -10.87 2.46
N PRO A 111 10.26 -11.85 1.56
CA PRO A 111 10.82 -13.18 1.76
C PRO A 111 12.35 -13.13 1.79
N VAL A 112 12.96 -13.92 2.66
CA VAL A 112 14.41 -14.07 2.80
C VAL A 112 14.81 -15.52 2.94
N GLU A 113 15.88 -15.91 2.25
CA GLU A 113 16.40 -17.28 2.28
C GLU A 113 17.20 -17.52 3.57
N ASP A 114 17.98 -16.52 4.01
CA ASP A 114 18.86 -16.62 5.16
C ASP A 114 18.38 -15.82 6.37
N GLN A 115 18.95 -16.13 7.54
CA GLN A 115 18.84 -15.29 8.70
C GLN A 115 19.54 -13.95 8.47
N ILE A 116 18.80 -12.86 8.71
CA ILE A 116 19.33 -11.51 8.62
C ILE A 116 20.10 -11.22 9.92
N GLY A 117 21.41 -10.98 9.80
CA GLY A 117 22.24 -10.60 10.93
C GLY A 117 21.85 -9.24 11.55
N ARG A 118 22.21 -9.04 12.82
CA ARG A 118 21.89 -7.80 13.58
C ARG A 118 22.35 -6.51 12.89
N GLU A 119 23.48 -6.56 12.20
CA GLU A 119 24.02 -5.42 11.45
C GLU A 119 23.07 -4.99 10.32
N ALA A 120 22.60 -5.93 9.52
CA ALA A 120 21.67 -5.68 8.44
C ALA A 120 20.33 -5.12 8.96
N THR A 121 19.79 -5.69 10.04
CA THR A 121 18.59 -5.13 10.70
C THR A 121 18.80 -3.68 11.14
N SER A 122 19.96 -3.36 11.70
CA SER A 122 20.29 -2.00 12.14
C SER A 122 20.39 -1.03 10.98
N ARG A 123 21.00 -1.45 9.86
CA ARG A 123 21.06 -0.66 8.62
C ARG A 123 19.68 -0.41 8.00
N ILE A 124 18.77 -1.39 8.05
CA ILE A 124 17.39 -1.23 7.58
C ILE A 124 16.64 -0.23 8.48
N LYS A 125 16.76 -0.36 9.81
CA LYS A 125 16.15 0.57 10.77
C LYS A 125 16.65 2.01 10.62
N ALA A 126 17.89 2.20 10.16
CA ALA A 126 18.46 3.52 9.89
C ALA A 126 17.94 4.19 8.60
N ILE A 127 17.15 3.49 7.78
CA ILE A 127 16.54 4.08 6.59
C ILE A 127 15.47 5.09 7.04
N PRO A 128 15.49 6.34 6.53
CA PRO A 128 14.47 7.32 6.86
C PRO A 128 13.04 6.81 6.62
N SER A 129 12.15 7.17 7.52
CA SER A 129 10.74 6.77 7.55
C SER A 129 10.47 5.30 7.87
N VAL A 130 11.48 4.43 7.99
CA VAL A 130 11.29 3.09 8.56
C VAL A 130 11.07 3.22 10.06
N SER A 131 9.90 2.79 10.52
CA SER A 131 9.48 2.84 11.94
C SER A 131 9.79 1.54 12.68
N GLU A 132 9.69 0.41 11.98
CA GLU A 132 9.80 -0.91 12.60
C GLU A 132 10.36 -1.92 11.60
N VAL A 133 11.14 -2.86 12.12
CA VAL A 133 11.70 -3.99 11.37
C VAL A 133 11.64 -5.20 12.27
N GLU A 134 10.92 -6.22 11.82
CA GLU A 134 10.80 -7.51 12.48
C GLU A 134 11.26 -8.62 11.54
N TYR A 135 11.85 -9.67 12.11
CA TYR A 135 12.25 -10.87 11.39
C TYR A 135 11.50 -12.05 11.98
N HIS A 136 10.77 -12.78 11.14
CA HIS A 136 10.03 -13.98 11.55
C HIS A 136 10.09 -15.01 10.44
N ALA A 137 10.54 -16.22 10.77
CA ALA A 137 10.34 -17.43 9.97
C ALA A 137 10.63 -17.29 8.45
N GLY A 138 11.79 -16.72 8.07
CA GLY A 138 12.17 -16.57 6.66
C GLY A 138 11.55 -15.36 5.95
N GLU A 139 11.01 -14.40 6.70
CA GLU A 139 10.50 -13.13 6.17
C GLU A 139 10.97 -11.95 7.03
N ILE A 140 11.16 -10.80 6.38
CA ILE A 140 11.31 -9.50 7.05
C ILE A 140 10.01 -8.73 6.89
N LYS A 141 9.48 -8.22 7.99
CA LYS A 141 8.43 -7.22 8.00
C LYS A 141 9.04 -5.85 8.24
N VAL A 142 8.81 -4.92 7.31
CA VAL A 142 9.26 -3.53 7.42
C VAL A 142 8.04 -2.63 7.45
N LYS A 143 7.92 -1.83 8.51
CA LYS A 143 6.86 -0.84 8.64
C LYS A 143 7.40 0.54 8.35
N ILE A 144 6.78 1.19 7.37
CA ILE A 144 7.09 2.55 6.98
C ILE A 144 6.04 3.48 7.59
N SER A 145 6.54 4.59 8.13
CA SER A 145 5.77 5.67 8.75
C SER A 145 4.83 6.33 7.74
N GLN A 146 3.95 7.18 8.26
CA GLN A 146 2.96 7.90 7.48
C GLN A 146 3.57 8.58 6.24
N MET A 147 2.90 8.46 5.11
CA MET A 147 3.26 9.11 3.85
C MET A 147 2.09 9.90 3.27
N GLY A 148 2.37 11.12 2.82
CA GLY A 148 1.37 11.94 2.13
C GLY A 148 1.27 11.58 0.65
N GLU A 149 0.25 12.12 -0.02
CA GLU A 149 0.07 11.95 -1.46
C GLU A 149 1.31 12.32 -2.29
N HIS A 150 2.04 13.37 -1.90
CA HIS A 150 3.27 13.76 -2.59
C HIS A 150 4.32 12.65 -2.56
N ASP A 151 4.50 11.98 -1.42
CA ASP A 151 5.46 10.89 -1.27
C ASP A 151 5.06 9.67 -2.08
N LEU A 152 3.77 9.34 -2.06
CA LEU A 152 3.20 8.26 -2.85
C LEU A 152 3.38 8.50 -4.36
N LYS A 153 3.09 9.72 -4.84
CA LYS A 153 3.28 10.09 -6.26
C LYS A 153 4.74 10.03 -6.69
N ASN A 154 5.65 10.38 -5.79
CA ASN A 154 7.08 10.33 -6.03
C ASN A 154 7.68 8.94 -5.79
N ASN A 155 6.88 7.88 -5.57
CA ASN A 155 7.35 6.52 -5.35
C ASN A 155 8.37 6.40 -4.19
N VAL A 156 8.23 7.21 -3.13
CA VAL A 156 9.08 7.11 -1.93
C VAL A 156 9.04 5.70 -1.32
N PRO A 157 7.87 5.03 -1.16
CA PRO A 157 7.81 3.67 -0.61
C PRO A 157 8.66 2.66 -1.38
N ASP A 158 8.65 2.76 -2.72
CA ASP A 158 9.39 1.84 -3.58
C ASP A 158 10.90 2.05 -3.50
N ARG A 159 11.34 3.30 -3.33
CA ARG A 159 12.76 3.59 -3.06
C ARG A 159 13.21 3.00 -1.74
N ILE A 160 12.36 3.07 -0.70
CA ILE A 160 12.64 2.43 0.59
C ILE A 160 12.74 0.92 0.40
N LEU A 161 11.77 0.28 -0.26
CA LEU A 161 11.81 -1.15 -0.59
C LEU A 161 13.11 -1.54 -1.31
N ASN A 162 13.53 -0.78 -2.32
CA ASN A 162 14.77 -1.04 -3.04
C ASN A 162 16.00 -0.91 -2.13
N ARG A 163 16.00 0.08 -1.23
CA ARG A 163 17.08 0.26 -0.26
C ARG A 163 17.13 -0.89 0.74
N VAL A 164 15.98 -1.34 1.26
CA VAL A 164 15.88 -2.54 2.12
C VAL A 164 16.49 -3.75 1.39
N ARG A 165 16.11 -3.99 0.13
CA ARG A 165 16.65 -5.09 -0.69
C ARG A 165 18.16 -5.00 -0.88
N SER A 166 18.70 -3.80 -1.12
CA SER A 166 20.15 -3.63 -1.28
C SER A 166 20.95 -4.00 -0.03
N VAL A 167 20.39 -3.75 1.17
CA VAL A 167 21.02 -4.11 2.45
C VAL A 167 21.03 -5.64 2.65
N GLN A 168 20.02 -6.35 2.14
CA GLN A 168 19.97 -7.81 2.18
C GLN A 168 21.08 -8.42 1.31
N VAL A 169 21.19 -8.00 0.04
CA VAL A 169 22.18 -8.55 -0.92
C VAL A 169 23.63 -8.32 -0.46
N GLY A 170 23.91 -7.16 0.15
CA GLY A 170 25.24 -6.85 0.69
C GLY A 170 25.63 -7.66 1.93
N SER A 171 24.69 -8.39 2.55
CA SER A 171 24.96 -9.23 3.73
C SER A 171 25.26 -10.69 3.36
N SER A 172 24.79 -11.16 2.19
CA SER A 172 25.06 -12.51 1.69
C SER A 172 26.48 -12.73 1.15
N HIS A 173 27.29 -11.68 1.03
CA HIS A 173 28.68 -11.76 0.57
C HIS A 173 29.72 -11.73 1.70
N VAL A 174 29.27 -11.81 2.96
CA VAL A 174 30.15 -11.87 4.14
C VAL A 174 29.87 -13.17 4.89
N VAL A 175 30.25 -14.30 4.26
CA VAL A 175 30.41 -15.59 4.92
C VAL A 175 31.68 -16.25 4.40
#